data_AF-A0A444RQL2-F1
#
_entry.id   AF-A0A444RQL2-F1
#
_cell.length_a   1.000
_cell.length_b   1.000
_cell.length_c   1.000
_cell.angle_alpha   90.00
_cell.angle_beta   90.00
_cell.angle_gamma   90.00
#
_symmetry.space_group_name_H-M   'P 1'
#
loop_
_entity.id
_entity.type
_entity.pdbx_description
1 polymer ?
#
loop_
_entity_poly.entity_id
_entity_poly.type
_entity_poly.pdbx_seq_one_letter_code
_entity_poly.pdbx_strand_id
1 'polypeptide(L)'
;MASRCSCTALTKLPIGRSTSQSLTSRSFSTATSQQRGLPRISPESPDWIQIPRARQDRASESKPVKPKGTLPVPRALFPDGARNPKLQPDFLAKSAPLPTNAASQQPARPGSATDIRRRMAEHRRANLAAGVEGLWQRKQQHEARLERTAAAHQALTLRRRNAPERADDVLTRSTVLTATAQNVAVLPDPDRFARAEASRARTLAEAARKSEARHDALVALYMRAGDFIVDEDHLAAEVDKLFGDDYFKKQASSTSTDADNAWDVWGAPPTLQHLGHLATKDATEHTSRTAKRQKSIAEELTGGQMD
;
A
#
# COMPACT_ATOMS: atom_id res chain seq x y z
N MET A 1 -5.84 4.36 54.07
CA MET A 1 -4.73 5.32 54.29
C MET A 1 -4.77 6.34 53.15
N ALA A 2 -5.21 7.56 53.45
CA ALA A 2 -5.60 8.56 52.46
C ALA A 2 -4.38 9.32 51.90
N SER A 3 -4.19 9.24 50.59
CA SER A 3 -3.12 9.94 49.86
C SER A 3 -3.57 11.37 49.49
N ARG A 4 -2.86 12.37 50.02
CA ARG A 4 -3.10 13.78 49.72
C ARG A 4 -2.37 14.15 48.43
N CYS A 5 -3.12 14.37 47.34
CA CYS A 5 -2.61 14.98 46.12
C CYS A 5 -2.40 16.49 46.32
N SER A 6 -1.15 16.95 46.25
CA SER A 6 -0.80 18.37 46.21
C SER A 6 -0.83 18.88 44.77
N CYS A 7 -1.87 19.64 44.40
CA CYS A 7 -1.91 20.40 43.15
C CYS A 7 -1.14 21.71 43.34
N THR A 8 0.03 21.85 42.73
CA THR A 8 0.76 23.13 42.66
C THR A 8 0.07 24.03 41.63
N ALA A 9 -0.63 25.04 42.11
CA ALA A 9 -1.25 26.07 41.28
C ALA A 9 -0.17 26.96 40.62
N LEU A 10 -0.28 27.14 39.30
CA LEU A 10 0.47 28.15 38.54
C LEU A 10 0.03 29.55 39.00
N THR A 11 0.88 30.22 39.77
CA THR A 11 0.70 31.61 40.17
C THR A 11 0.85 32.51 38.95
N LYS A 12 -0.27 33.06 38.45
CA LYS A 12 -0.27 34.17 37.50
C LYS A 12 0.28 35.41 38.22
N LEU A 13 1.26 36.06 37.61
CA LEU A 13 1.73 37.38 38.05
C LEU A 13 0.60 38.41 37.86
N PRO A 14 0.22 39.18 38.90
CA PRO A 14 -0.82 40.19 38.77
C PRO A 14 -0.30 41.39 37.96
N ILE A 15 -1.03 41.74 36.91
CA ILE A 15 -0.91 43.02 36.21
C ILE A 15 -1.42 44.10 37.16
N GLY A 16 -0.58 45.09 37.47
CA GLY A 16 -0.90 46.17 38.39
C GLY A 16 -2.11 46.98 37.91
N ARG A 17 -3.24 46.85 38.62
CA ARG A 17 -4.33 47.83 38.59
C ARG A 17 -4.02 48.90 39.64
N SER A 18 -4.09 50.17 39.26
CA SER A 18 -4.02 51.28 40.21
C SER A 18 -5.18 51.16 41.19
N THR A 19 -4.86 51.08 42.48
CA THR A 19 -5.85 51.17 43.56
C THR A 19 -5.96 52.62 43.97
N SER A 20 -7.10 53.24 43.68
CA SER A 20 -7.55 54.45 44.36
C SER A 20 -7.66 54.15 45.87
N GLN A 21 -6.84 54.81 46.66
CA GLN A 21 -6.92 54.74 48.12
C GLN A 21 -8.14 55.54 48.56
N SER A 22 -9.29 54.89 48.78
CA SER A 22 -10.34 55.49 49.59
C SER A 22 -9.97 55.33 51.06
N LEU A 23 -9.79 56.46 51.73
CA LEU A 23 -9.60 56.54 53.18
C LEU A 23 -10.92 56.13 53.86
N THR A 24 -11.04 54.85 54.22
CA THR A 24 -12.17 54.38 55.04
C THR A 24 -11.86 54.59 56.51
N SER A 25 -12.68 55.41 57.16
CA SER A 25 -12.73 55.62 58.60
C SER A 25 -12.84 54.29 59.35
N ARG A 26 -12.08 54.18 60.45
CA ARG A 26 -12.14 53.03 61.36
C ARG A 26 -13.42 53.11 62.19
N SER A 27 -14.37 52.22 61.92
CA SER A 27 -15.49 51.95 62.82
C SER A 27 -15.17 50.72 63.67
N PHE A 28 -15.23 50.88 64.99
CA PHE A 28 -15.08 49.80 65.96
C PHE A 28 -16.33 48.93 65.96
N SER A 29 -16.24 47.73 65.39
CA SER A 29 -17.26 46.68 65.57
C SER A 29 -16.59 45.35 65.93
N THR A 30 -16.99 44.83 67.08
CA THR A 30 -16.58 43.55 67.66
C THR A 30 -17.16 42.39 66.85
N ALA A 31 -16.42 41.87 65.88
CA ALA A 31 -16.66 40.55 65.32
C ALA A 31 -15.33 39.83 65.09
N THR A 32 -15.26 38.61 65.60
CA THR A 32 -14.11 37.73 65.76
C THR A 32 -13.19 37.62 64.54
N SER A 33 -11.90 37.75 64.85
CA SER A 33 -10.75 37.62 63.97
C SER A 33 -10.49 36.17 63.53
N GLN A 34 -11.26 35.65 62.58
CA GLN A 34 -10.87 34.44 61.86
C GLN A 34 -10.83 34.71 60.36
N GLN A 35 -9.64 35.16 59.93
CA GLN A 35 -8.97 34.98 58.62
C GLN A 35 -8.15 36.23 58.26
N ARG A 36 -7.11 36.46 59.06
CA ARG A 36 -6.03 37.40 58.74
C ARG A 36 -5.23 36.83 57.55
N GLY A 37 -5.46 37.34 56.34
CA GLY A 37 -4.55 37.11 55.22
C GLY A 37 -5.11 37.38 53.83
N LEU A 38 -6.41 37.20 53.59
CA LEU A 38 -7.05 37.48 52.31
C LEU A 38 -8.29 38.37 52.54
N PRO A 39 -8.57 39.36 51.69
CA PRO A 39 -9.86 40.04 51.74
C PRO A 39 -10.95 38.98 51.61
N ARG A 40 -11.87 38.96 52.58
CA ARG A 40 -13.07 38.12 52.51
C ARG A 40 -13.74 38.44 51.17
N ILE A 41 -13.88 37.43 50.30
CA ILE A 41 -14.49 37.59 48.98
C ILE A 41 -15.80 38.35 49.18
N SER A 42 -16.09 39.42 48.44
CA SER A 42 -17.35 40.14 48.64
C SER A 42 -18.54 39.27 48.24
N PRO A 43 -19.73 39.44 48.85
CA PRO A 43 -20.93 38.71 48.43
C PRO A 43 -21.37 39.01 46.99
N GLU A 44 -20.88 40.11 46.40
CA GLU A 44 -21.08 40.47 44.99
C GLU A 44 -20.21 39.65 44.03
N SER A 45 -19.15 39.00 44.52
CA SER A 45 -18.30 38.16 43.68
C SER A 45 -19.02 36.86 43.32
N PRO A 46 -18.99 36.41 42.05
CA PRO A 46 -19.57 35.12 41.66
C PRO A 46 -18.91 33.93 42.37
N ASP A 47 -17.71 34.13 42.93
CA ASP A 47 -16.97 33.12 43.68
C ASP A 47 -17.33 33.10 45.18
N TRP A 48 -18.32 33.90 45.63
CA TRP A 48 -18.78 33.94 47.01
C TRP A 48 -19.30 32.57 47.49
N ILE A 49 -20.00 31.85 46.60
CA ILE A 49 -20.43 30.47 46.84
C ILE A 49 -19.97 29.63 45.64
N GLN A 50 -19.07 28.68 45.88
CA GLN A 50 -18.57 27.78 44.84
C GLN A 50 -19.56 26.64 44.61
N ILE A 51 -20.41 26.78 43.60
CA ILE A 51 -21.30 25.72 43.15
C ILE A 51 -20.53 24.83 42.17
N PRO A 52 -20.28 23.54 42.51
CA PRO A 52 -19.61 22.64 41.58
C PRO A 52 -20.52 22.39 40.37
N ARG A 53 -19.95 22.48 39.17
CA ARG A 53 -20.65 22.17 37.91
C ARG A 53 -20.56 20.68 37.61
N ALA A 54 -21.53 20.13 36.87
CA ALA A 54 -21.43 18.76 36.41
C ALA A 54 -20.40 18.63 35.27
N ARG A 55 -19.91 17.40 35.05
CA ARG A 55 -18.69 17.16 34.25
C ARG A 55 -18.79 17.57 32.78
N GLN A 56 -19.98 17.64 32.19
CA GLN A 56 -20.18 17.89 30.76
C GLN A 56 -20.99 19.16 30.45
N ASP A 57 -21.39 19.96 31.45
CA ASP A 57 -22.29 21.11 31.26
C ASP A 57 -21.74 22.17 30.29
N ARG A 58 -20.41 22.28 30.20
CA ARG A 58 -19.71 23.26 29.36
C ARG A 58 -19.33 22.74 27.97
N ALA A 59 -19.60 21.47 27.67
CA ALA A 59 -19.20 20.86 26.39
C ALA A 59 -20.02 21.41 25.20
N SER A 60 -21.21 21.96 25.46
CA SER A 60 -22.05 22.71 24.51
C SER A 60 -21.65 24.19 24.38
N GLU A 61 -20.80 24.68 25.29
CA GLU A 61 -20.00 25.91 25.23
C GLU A 61 -19.41 26.17 23.84
N SER A 62 -19.76 27.26 23.12
CA SER A 62 -18.98 27.62 21.92
C SER A 62 -17.53 27.85 22.34
N LYS A 63 -16.62 26.99 21.85
CA LYS A 63 -15.21 27.06 22.24
C LYS A 63 -14.67 28.44 21.84
N PRO A 64 -13.83 29.08 22.68
CA PRO A 64 -13.26 30.37 22.34
C PRO A 64 -12.50 30.27 21.01
N VAL A 65 -12.49 31.38 20.26
CA VAL A 65 -11.78 31.49 18.98
C VAL A 65 -10.33 31.03 19.17
N LYS A 66 -9.86 30.15 18.26
CA LYS A 66 -8.48 29.62 18.33
C LYS A 66 -7.48 30.78 18.30
N PRO A 67 -6.62 30.93 19.33
CA PRO A 67 -5.60 31.96 19.32
C PRO A 67 -4.66 31.75 18.12
N LYS A 68 -4.27 32.84 17.47
CA LYS A 68 -3.34 32.83 16.33
C LYS A 68 -1.89 32.88 16.82
N GLY A 69 -0.97 32.33 16.03
CA GLY A 69 0.47 32.33 16.32
C GLY A 69 0.97 31.06 17.03
N THR A 70 2.29 30.92 17.15
CA THR A 70 2.97 29.83 17.86
C THR A 70 4.07 30.40 18.75
N LEU A 71 4.27 29.80 19.92
CA LEU A 71 5.40 30.12 20.79
C LEU A 71 6.60 29.24 20.42
N PRO A 72 7.84 29.74 20.53
CA PRO A 72 9.01 28.92 20.28
C PRO A 72 9.10 27.78 21.30
N VAL A 73 9.37 26.57 20.81
CA VAL A 73 9.51 25.38 21.65
C VAL A 73 10.85 25.46 22.41
N PRO A 74 10.84 25.36 23.75
CA PRO A 74 12.09 25.34 24.53
C PRO A 74 12.99 24.18 24.15
N ARG A 75 14.31 24.41 24.06
CA ARG A 75 15.29 23.37 23.76
C ARG A 75 15.38 22.32 24.88
N ALA A 76 15.50 21.05 24.50
CA ALA A 76 15.81 19.98 25.43
C ALA A 76 17.23 20.11 26.00
N LEU A 77 17.36 20.15 27.33
CA LEU A 77 18.65 20.32 28.02
C LEU A 77 19.26 19.00 28.50
N PHE A 78 18.42 17.98 28.66
CA PHE A 78 18.77 16.63 29.08
C PHE A 78 18.31 15.68 27.96
N PRO A 79 19.22 15.16 27.13
CA PRO A 79 18.87 14.16 26.13
C PRO A 79 18.38 12.86 26.78
N ASP A 80 17.69 12.06 25.98
CA ASP A 80 17.17 10.76 26.36
C ASP A 80 18.30 9.73 26.13
N GLY A 81 18.81 9.12 27.21
CA GLY A 81 19.96 8.22 27.15
C GLY A 81 20.70 8.04 28.49
N ALA A 82 21.65 7.10 28.52
CA ALA A 82 22.18 6.48 29.74
C ALA A 82 23.08 7.38 30.62
N ARG A 83 23.67 8.47 30.10
CA ARG A 83 24.56 9.32 30.92
C ARG A 83 24.50 10.79 30.58
N ASN A 84 23.86 11.56 31.46
CA ASN A 84 23.85 13.01 31.40
C ASN A 84 24.95 13.60 32.30
N PRO A 85 25.98 14.27 31.74
CA PRO A 85 27.10 14.80 32.52
C PRO A 85 26.66 15.89 33.50
N LYS A 86 25.56 16.59 33.19
CA LYS A 86 25.00 17.67 34.02
C LYS A 86 24.38 17.18 35.33
N LEU A 87 24.04 15.90 35.43
CA LEU A 87 23.44 15.29 36.61
C LEU A 87 24.47 14.65 37.54
N GLN A 88 25.75 14.64 37.14
CA GLN A 88 26.81 14.12 37.98
C GLN A 88 27.05 15.09 39.15
N PRO A 89 27.31 14.58 40.37
CA PRO A 89 27.51 15.42 41.55
C PRO A 89 28.66 16.42 41.36
N ASP A 90 29.71 16.01 40.65
CA ASP A 90 30.88 16.83 40.34
C ASP A 90 30.60 17.98 39.35
N PHE A 91 29.48 17.94 38.62
CA PHE A 91 29.21 18.89 37.55
C PHE A 91 29.16 20.32 38.06
N LEU A 92 28.50 20.55 39.20
CA LEU A 92 28.41 21.88 39.80
C LEU A 92 29.77 22.40 40.25
N ALA A 93 30.58 21.54 40.88
CA ALA A 93 31.92 21.88 41.33
C ALA A 93 32.87 22.20 40.15
N LYS A 94 32.76 21.47 39.04
CA LYS A 94 33.59 21.67 37.82
C LYS A 94 33.12 22.86 36.99
N SER A 95 31.82 23.07 36.86
CA SER A 95 31.25 24.14 36.01
C SER A 95 31.36 25.53 36.64
N ALA A 96 31.24 25.62 37.96
CA ALA A 96 31.34 26.89 38.67
C ALA A 96 32.10 26.72 39.99
N PRO A 97 33.44 26.58 39.93
CA PRO A 97 34.27 26.36 41.11
C PRO A 97 34.22 27.54 42.09
N LEU A 98 34.49 27.23 43.36
CA LEU A 98 34.69 28.24 44.39
C LEU A 98 36.07 28.91 44.22
N PRO A 99 36.23 30.16 44.69
CA PRO A 99 37.51 30.87 44.63
C PRO A 99 38.61 30.14 45.43
N THR A 100 39.69 29.73 44.74
CA THR A 100 40.82 29.00 45.35
C THR A 100 41.89 29.91 45.94
N ASN A 101 42.07 31.12 45.42
CA ASN A 101 43.15 32.00 45.83
C ASN A 101 42.87 32.65 47.20
N ALA A 102 43.87 32.72 48.09
CA ALA A 102 43.73 33.31 49.42
C ALA A 102 43.20 34.76 49.40
N ALA A 103 43.68 35.59 48.45
CA ALA A 103 43.20 36.96 48.26
C ALA A 103 41.73 37.03 47.80
N SER A 104 41.24 35.99 47.13
CA SER A 104 39.84 35.92 46.68
C SER A 104 38.88 35.43 47.75
N GLN A 105 39.38 34.81 48.83
CA GLN A 105 38.60 34.37 49.99
C GLN A 105 38.39 35.51 51.01
N GLN A 106 39.30 36.48 51.08
CA GLN A 106 39.14 37.65 51.95
C GLN A 106 37.98 38.54 51.49
N PRO A 107 37.10 39.03 52.38
CA PRO A 107 35.93 39.82 52.01
C PRO A 107 36.32 41.07 51.22
N ALA A 108 35.63 41.31 50.12
CA ALA A 108 35.86 42.50 49.30
C ALA A 108 35.27 43.72 49.98
N ARG A 109 35.86 44.90 49.73
CA ARG A 109 35.32 46.17 50.24
C ARG A 109 33.86 46.33 49.80
N PRO A 110 32.91 46.63 50.72
CA PRO A 110 31.50 46.72 50.38
C PRO A 110 31.27 47.78 49.28
N GLY A 111 30.51 47.41 48.25
CA GLY A 111 30.21 48.29 47.12
C GLY A 111 31.33 48.43 46.07
N SER A 112 32.46 47.73 46.24
CA SER A 112 33.50 47.67 45.21
C SER A 112 33.09 46.79 44.03
N ALA A 113 33.71 47.01 42.87
CA ALA A 113 33.49 46.18 41.68
C ALA A 113 33.85 44.69 41.91
N THR A 114 34.72 44.37 42.87
CA THR A 114 35.04 42.99 43.26
C THR A 114 33.93 42.37 44.11
N ASP A 115 33.35 43.12 45.06
CA ASP A 115 32.19 42.69 45.86
C ASP A 115 30.98 42.37 44.96
N ILE A 116 30.64 43.28 44.04
CA ILE A 116 29.55 43.06 43.08
C ILE A 116 29.80 41.81 42.23
N ARG A 117 31.02 41.63 41.69
CA ARG A 117 31.37 40.44 40.90
C ARG A 117 31.25 39.15 41.71
N ARG A 118 31.60 39.16 42.99
CA ARG A 118 31.47 37.99 43.88
C ARG A 118 30.02 37.64 44.17
N ARG A 119 29.20 38.62 44.54
CA ARG A 119 27.74 38.42 44.71
C ARG A 119 27.10 37.88 43.44
N MET A 120 27.45 38.43 42.28
CA MET A 120 26.97 37.93 40.98
C MET A 120 27.41 36.49 40.71
N ALA A 121 28.63 36.11 41.08
CA ALA A 121 29.11 34.74 40.93
C ALA A 121 28.37 33.77 41.87
N GLU A 122 28.08 34.18 43.11
CA GLU A 122 27.28 33.41 44.06
C GLU A 122 25.86 33.21 43.56
N HIS A 123 25.19 34.27 43.10
CA HIS A 123 23.86 34.17 42.50
C HIS A 123 23.84 33.25 41.28
N ARG A 124 24.84 33.32 40.38
CA ARG A 124 24.93 32.43 39.22
C ARG A 124 25.13 30.97 39.63
N ARG A 125 25.97 30.69 40.64
CA ARG A 125 26.16 29.34 41.19
C ARG A 125 24.86 28.79 41.79
N ALA A 126 24.20 29.56 42.63
CA ALA A 126 22.94 29.19 43.25
C ALA A 126 21.85 28.92 42.19
N ASN A 127 21.72 29.79 41.19
CA ASN A 127 20.76 29.65 40.10
C ASN A 127 21.08 28.45 39.20
N LEU A 128 22.36 28.15 38.95
CA LEU A 128 22.77 26.98 38.18
C LEU A 128 22.41 25.68 38.90
N ALA A 129 22.73 25.60 40.20
CA ALA A 129 22.41 24.44 41.04
C ALA A 129 20.89 24.20 41.08
N ALA A 130 20.12 25.21 41.47
CA ALA A 130 18.66 25.12 41.53
C ALA A 130 18.02 24.88 40.15
N GLY A 131 18.59 25.46 39.09
CA GLY A 131 18.11 25.31 37.72
C GLY A 131 18.28 23.89 37.18
N VAL A 132 19.46 23.30 37.35
CA VAL A 132 19.73 21.92 36.90
C VAL A 132 18.84 20.93 37.65
N GLU A 133 18.77 21.05 38.97
CA GLU A 133 17.95 20.16 39.80
C GLU A 133 16.46 20.30 39.48
N GLY A 134 15.94 21.54 39.45
CA GLY A 134 14.52 21.79 39.21
C GLY A 134 14.07 21.40 37.81
N LEU A 135 14.89 21.62 36.78
CA LEU A 135 14.55 21.21 35.41
C LEU A 135 14.60 19.69 35.25
N TRP A 136 15.52 19.01 35.92
CA TRP A 136 15.57 17.55 35.94
C TRP A 136 14.35 16.93 36.61
N GLN A 137 13.98 17.43 37.79
CA GLN A 137 12.77 16.98 38.49
C GLN A 137 11.50 17.18 37.63
N ARG A 138 11.39 18.30 36.92
CA ARG A 138 10.28 18.54 35.97
C ARG A 138 10.27 17.53 34.84
N LYS A 139 11.44 17.20 34.26
CA LYS A 139 11.56 16.18 33.21
C LYS A 139 11.07 14.83 33.73
N GLN A 140 11.58 14.36 34.87
CA GLN A 140 11.20 13.08 35.47
C GLN A 140 9.69 13.00 35.77
N GLN A 141 9.10 14.05 36.34
CA GLN A 141 7.67 14.10 36.61
C GLN A 141 6.82 14.07 35.33
N HIS A 142 7.26 14.79 34.29
CA HIS A 142 6.60 14.81 33.00
C HIS A 142 6.66 13.44 32.32
N GLU A 143 7.83 12.82 32.26
CA GLU A 143 8.03 11.48 31.68
C GLU A 143 7.22 10.42 32.43
N ALA A 144 7.31 10.39 33.76
CA ALA A 144 6.53 9.45 34.56
C ALA A 144 5.01 9.60 34.34
N ARG A 145 4.53 10.84 34.13
CA ARG A 145 3.12 11.07 33.78
C ARG A 145 2.79 10.52 32.40
N LEU A 146 3.63 10.80 31.40
CA LEU A 146 3.44 10.32 30.03
C LEU A 146 3.47 8.79 29.97
N GLU A 147 4.46 8.15 30.59
CA GLU A 147 4.58 6.70 30.67
C GLU A 147 3.35 6.06 31.31
N ARG A 148 2.87 6.60 32.44
CA ARG A 148 1.65 6.09 33.09
C ARG A 148 0.43 6.20 32.17
N THR A 149 0.26 7.33 31.49
CA THR A 149 -0.86 7.49 30.54
C THR A 149 -0.71 6.56 29.34
N ALA A 150 0.49 6.45 28.77
CA ALA A 150 0.77 5.61 27.63
C ALA A 150 0.53 4.13 27.97
N ALA A 151 1.03 3.66 29.11
CA ALA A 151 0.82 2.30 29.59
C ALA A 151 -0.66 2.00 29.81
N ALA A 152 -1.41 2.91 30.45
CA ALA A 152 -2.85 2.75 30.64
C ALA A 152 -3.61 2.70 29.30
N HIS A 153 -3.25 3.55 28.34
CA HIS A 153 -3.82 3.54 27.00
C HIS A 153 -3.48 2.25 26.25
N GLN A 154 -2.23 1.80 26.29
CA GLN A 154 -1.81 0.55 25.66
C GLN A 154 -2.55 -0.65 26.24
N ALA A 155 -2.64 -0.75 27.57
CA ALA A 155 -3.38 -1.83 28.24
C ALA A 155 -4.86 -1.85 27.83
N LEU A 156 -5.51 -0.68 27.78
CA LEU A 156 -6.90 -0.56 27.35
C LEU A 156 -7.08 -0.91 25.87
N THR A 157 -6.18 -0.48 25.00
CA THR A 157 -6.20 -0.80 23.56
C THR A 157 -6.02 -2.30 23.34
N LEU A 158 -5.04 -2.93 24.01
CA LEU A 158 -4.83 -4.37 23.94
C LEU A 158 -6.05 -5.15 24.44
N ARG A 159 -6.64 -4.70 25.56
CA ARG A 159 -7.87 -5.29 26.09
C ARG A 159 -9.02 -5.21 25.10
N ARG A 160 -9.21 -4.06 24.42
CA ARG A 160 -10.28 -3.88 23.43
C ARG A 160 -10.04 -4.69 22.16
N ARG A 161 -8.80 -4.73 21.67
CA ARG A 161 -8.40 -5.49 20.49
C ARG A 161 -8.62 -6.99 20.67
N ASN A 162 -8.31 -7.50 21.86
CA ASN A 162 -8.44 -8.92 22.19
C ASN A 162 -9.80 -9.24 22.85
N ALA A 163 -10.74 -8.28 22.91
CA ALA A 163 -12.06 -8.54 23.47
C ALA A 163 -12.84 -9.45 22.52
N PRO A 164 -13.60 -10.43 23.05
CA PRO A 164 -14.48 -11.23 22.21
C PRO A 164 -15.59 -10.37 21.60
N GLU A 165 -16.13 -10.84 20.48
CA GLU A 165 -17.33 -10.29 19.88
C GLU A 165 -18.52 -10.35 20.86
N ARG A 166 -19.50 -9.47 20.65
CA ARG A 166 -20.71 -9.41 21.47
C ARG A 166 -21.60 -10.64 21.17
N ALA A 167 -22.27 -11.18 22.18
CA ALA A 167 -23.06 -12.40 22.02
C ALA A 167 -24.23 -12.25 21.03
N ASP A 168 -24.90 -11.10 21.04
CA ASP A 168 -25.94 -10.73 20.09
C ASP A 168 -25.42 -10.67 18.65
N ASP A 169 -24.22 -10.14 18.42
CA ASP A 169 -23.61 -10.13 17.07
C ASP A 169 -23.31 -11.55 16.59
N VAL A 170 -22.80 -12.40 17.49
CA VAL A 170 -22.51 -13.81 17.18
C VAL A 170 -23.77 -14.60 16.83
N LEU A 171 -24.89 -14.33 17.50
CA LEU A 171 -26.16 -15.05 17.30
C LEU A 171 -26.97 -14.51 16.11
N THR A 172 -26.80 -13.25 15.72
CA THR A 172 -27.58 -12.61 14.66
C THR A 172 -26.87 -12.54 13.31
N ARG A 173 -25.53 -12.71 13.27
CA ARG A 173 -24.79 -12.73 12.01
C ARG A 173 -25.17 -13.93 11.13
N SER A 174 -25.09 -13.73 9.81
CA SER A 174 -25.24 -14.82 8.86
C SER A 174 -24.08 -15.83 8.96
N THR A 175 -24.36 -17.07 8.56
CA THR A 175 -23.35 -18.14 8.58
C THR A 175 -22.48 -18.11 7.33
N VAL A 176 -21.17 -18.18 7.51
CA VAL A 176 -20.20 -18.45 6.42
C VAL A 176 -19.52 -19.78 6.72
N LEU A 177 -19.42 -20.65 5.71
CA LEU A 177 -18.75 -21.94 5.84
C LEU A 177 -17.28 -21.73 6.22
N THR A 178 -16.80 -22.49 7.20
CA THR A 178 -15.40 -22.44 7.66
C THR A 178 -14.43 -22.72 6.52
N ALA A 179 -14.78 -23.64 5.62
CA ALA A 179 -14.00 -23.96 4.44
C ALA A 179 -13.78 -22.74 3.53
N THR A 180 -14.74 -21.82 3.43
CA THR A 180 -14.61 -20.60 2.62
C THR A 180 -13.89 -19.49 3.40
N ALA A 181 -14.15 -19.38 4.71
CA ALA A 181 -13.60 -18.30 5.54
C ALA A 181 -12.14 -18.53 5.97
N GLN A 182 -11.76 -19.78 6.25
CA GLN A 182 -10.47 -20.11 6.87
C GLN A 182 -9.45 -20.71 5.89
N ASN A 183 -9.88 -21.37 4.81
CA ASN A 183 -8.96 -21.97 3.83
C ASN A 183 -8.44 -20.91 2.84
N VAL A 184 -7.59 -20.01 3.32
CA VAL A 184 -6.95 -18.98 2.50
C VAL A 184 -5.70 -19.52 1.79
N ALA A 185 -5.04 -20.52 2.38
CA ALA A 185 -3.82 -21.09 1.84
C ALA A 185 -4.12 -22.05 0.67
N VAL A 186 -3.52 -21.79 -0.49
CA VAL A 186 -3.54 -22.70 -1.64
C VAL A 186 -2.29 -23.57 -1.58
N LEU A 187 -2.46 -24.84 -1.19
CA LEU A 187 -1.38 -25.81 -1.13
C LEU A 187 -1.08 -26.38 -2.53
N PRO A 188 0.18 -26.74 -2.82
CA PRO A 188 0.49 -27.43 -4.06
C PRO A 188 -0.20 -28.78 -4.07
N ASP A 189 -0.75 -29.14 -5.24
CA ASP A 189 -1.43 -30.41 -5.41
C ASP A 189 -0.45 -31.59 -5.21
N PRO A 190 -0.82 -32.61 -4.42
CA PRO A 190 0.03 -33.78 -4.18
C PRO A 190 0.42 -34.50 -5.47
N ASP A 191 -0.47 -34.56 -6.46
CA ASP A 191 -0.30 -35.34 -7.68
C ASP A 191 0.21 -34.48 -8.85
N ARG A 192 0.84 -33.34 -8.55
CA ARG A 192 1.32 -32.40 -9.57
C ARG A 192 2.31 -33.02 -10.54
N PHE A 193 3.19 -33.90 -10.06
CA PHE A 193 4.24 -34.50 -10.88
C PHE A 193 3.66 -35.55 -11.84
N ALA A 194 2.78 -36.42 -11.32
CA ALA A 194 2.09 -37.41 -12.15
C ALA A 194 1.25 -36.74 -13.25
N ARG A 195 0.54 -35.65 -12.93
CA ARG A 195 -0.22 -34.89 -13.94
C ARG A 195 0.66 -34.19 -14.96
N ALA A 196 1.83 -33.69 -14.56
CA ALA A 196 2.78 -33.08 -15.48
C ALA A 196 3.34 -34.10 -16.48
N GLU A 197 3.67 -35.31 -16.02
CA GLU A 197 4.13 -36.40 -16.89
C GLU A 197 3.05 -36.84 -17.88
N ALA A 198 1.81 -37.04 -17.41
CA ALA A 198 0.68 -37.35 -18.27
C ALA A 198 0.41 -36.23 -19.30
N SER A 199 0.55 -34.96 -18.88
CA SER A 199 0.43 -33.83 -19.80
C SER A 199 1.52 -33.83 -20.86
N ARG A 200 2.77 -34.10 -20.48
CA ARG A 200 3.91 -34.18 -21.41
C ARG A 200 3.69 -35.27 -22.46
N ALA A 201 3.22 -36.45 -22.05
CA ALA A 201 2.92 -37.54 -22.97
C ALA A 201 1.87 -37.15 -24.02
N ARG A 202 0.78 -36.48 -23.60
CA ARG A 202 -0.25 -35.98 -24.52
C ARG A 202 0.29 -34.94 -25.50
N THR A 203 1.09 -33.98 -25.02
CA THR A 203 1.70 -32.97 -25.88
C THR A 203 2.65 -33.59 -26.91
N LEU A 204 3.43 -34.61 -26.53
CA LEU A 204 4.30 -35.33 -27.45
C LEU A 204 3.51 -36.10 -28.51
N ALA A 205 2.40 -36.74 -28.14
CA ALA A 205 1.54 -37.44 -29.10
C ALA A 205 0.92 -36.46 -30.13
N GLU A 206 0.46 -35.29 -29.67
CA GLU A 206 -0.05 -34.26 -30.59
C GLU A 206 1.05 -33.71 -31.52
N ALA A 207 2.27 -33.54 -30.99
CA ALA A 207 3.40 -33.09 -31.79
C ALA A 207 3.79 -34.12 -32.85
N ALA A 208 3.76 -35.42 -32.51
CA ALA A 208 3.98 -36.52 -33.45
C ALA A 208 2.93 -36.50 -34.56
N ARG A 209 1.63 -36.42 -34.23
CA ARG A 209 0.54 -36.32 -35.22
C ARG A 209 0.70 -35.13 -36.16
N LYS A 210 1.11 -33.96 -35.63
CA LYS A 210 1.40 -32.78 -36.47
C LYS A 210 2.61 -32.99 -37.37
N SER A 211 3.60 -33.76 -36.92
CA SER A 211 4.77 -34.08 -37.72
C SER A 211 4.45 -35.05 -38.85
N GLU A 212 3.62 -36.06 -38.58
CA GLU A 212 3.10 -37.00 -39.56
C GLU A 212 2.30 -36.24 -40.63
N ALA A 213 1.33 -35.39 -40.23
CA ALA A 213 0.57 -34.60 -41.19
C ALA A 213 1.45 -33.67 -42.07
N ARG A 214 2.55 -33.13 -41.53
CA ARG A 214 3.52 -32.36 -42.33
C ARG A 214 4.28 -33.26 -43.31
N HIS A 215 4.65 -34.45 -42.87
CA HIS A 215 5.32 -35.43 -43.72
C HIS A 215 4.42 -35.85 -44.89
N ASP A 216 3.15 -36.16 -44.62
CA ASP A 216 2.18 -36.53 -45.65
C ASP A 216 2.00 -35.41 -46.69
N ALA A 217 1.92 -34.16 -46.24
CA ALA A 217 1.86 -33.00 -47.13
C ALA A 217 3.12 -32.84 -48.00
N LEU A 218 4.30 -33.16 -47.47
CA LEU A 218 5.55 -33.15 -48.24
C LEU A 218 5.61 -34.28 -49.27
N VAL A 219 5.13 -35.48 -48.91
CA VAL A 219 5.02 -36.60 -49.86
C VAL A 219 4.06 -36.25 -51.00
N ALA A 220 2.93 -35.62 -50.69
CA ALA A 220 1.98 -35.15 -51.69
C ALA A 220 2.59 -34.11 -52.64
N LEU A 221 3.42 -33.20 -52.11
CA LEU A 221 4.16 -32.24 -52.92
C LEU A 221 5.19 -32.94 -53.81
N TYR A 222 5.91 -33.92 -53.28
CA TYR A 222 6.92 -34.69 -54.01
C TYR A 222 6.33 -35.41 -55.23
N MET A 223 5.19 -36.10 -55.07
CA MET A 223 4.54 -36.77 -56.20
C MET A 223 4.04 -35.79 -57.27
N ARG A 224 3.55 -34.61 -56.86
CA ARG A 224 3.13 -33.55 -57.79
C ARG A 224 4.29 -32.81 -58.44
N ALA A 225 5.50 -32.92 -57.90
CA ALA A 225 6.66 -32.22 -58.42
C ALA A 225 7.05 -32.68 -59.83
N GLY A 226 6.55 -33.84 -60.29
CA GLY A 226 6.70 -34.28 -61.68
C GLY A 226 6.04 -33.35 -62.71
N ASP A 227 4.98 -32.64 -62.32
CA ASP A 227 4.29 -31.67 -63.18
C ASP A 227 4.90 -30.26 -63.10
N PHE A 228 5.90 -30.06 -62.22
CA PHE A 228 6.49 -28.73 -62.04
C PHE A 228 7.51 -28.42 -63.13
N ILE A 229 7.46 -27.19 -63.62
CA ILE A 229 8.46 -26.67 -64.55
C ILE A 229 9.56 -26.02 -63.73
N VAL A 230 10.71 -26.70 -63.66
CA VAL A 230 11.89 -26.23 -62.89
C VAL A 230 12.96 -25.65 -63.83
N ASP A 231 13.17 -26.28 -64.99
CA ASP A 231 14.21 -25.91 -65.95
C ASP A 231 13.64 -25.15 -67.16
N GLU A 232 14.47 -24.30 -67.77
CA GLU A 232 14.10 -23.50 -68.95
C GLU A 232 13.75 -24.36 -70.17
N ASP A 233 14.42 -25.52 -70.33
CA ASP A 233 14.16 -26.46 -71.42
C ASP A 233 12.76 -27.09 -71.30
N HIS A 234 12.34 -27.45 -70.08
CA HIS A 234 11.01 -27.99 -69.82
C HIS A 234 9.93 -26.92 -70.05
N LEU A 235 10.23 -25.66 -69.69
CA LEU A 235 9.35 -24.53 -69.97
C LEU A 235 9.14 -24.33 -71.48
N ALA A 236 10.23 -24.30 -72.26
CA ALA A 236 10.15 -24.14 -73.71
C ALA A 236 9.33 -25.25 -74.36
N ALA A 237 9.56 -26.51 -73.95
CA ALA A 237 8.82 -27.66 -74.46
C ALA A 237 7.31 -27.60 -74.14
N GLU A 238 6.92 -27.23 -72.91
CA GLU A 238 5.51 -27.07 -72.56
C GLU A 238 4.88 -25.84 -73.22
N VAL A 239 5.63 -24.75 -73.42
CA VAL A 239 5.14 -23.58 -74.16
C VAL A 239 4.85 -23.93 -75.61
N ASP A 240 5.77 -24.59 -76.31
CA ASP A 240 5.55 -25.01 -77.71
C ASP A 240 4.37 -25.98 -77.83
N LYS A 241 4.19 -26.84 -76.83
CA LYS A 241 3.08 -27.80 -76.75
C LYS A 241 1.73 -27.12 -76.51
N LEU A 242 1.65 -26.17 -75.58
CA LEU A 242 0.39 -25.50 -75.19
C LEU A 242 0.00 -24.35 -76.12
N PHE A 243 0.98 -23.64 -76.68
CA PHE A 243 0.77 -22.46 -77.54
C PHE A 243 0.90 -22.75 -79.04
N GLY A 244 1.03 -24.00 -79.45
CA GLY A 244 0.98 -24.36 -80.87
C GLY A 244 -0.40 -24.08 -81.49
N ASP A 245 -0.41 -23.61 -82.74
CA ASP A 245 -1.65 -23.22 -83.48
C ASP A 245 -2.69 -24.35 -83.58
N ASP A 246 -2.27 -25.60 -83.42
CA ASP A 246 -3.13 -26.79 -83.47
C ASP A 246 -3.53 -27.33 -82.09
N TYR A 247 -3.14 -26.70 -80.98
CA TYR A 247 -3.35 -27.25 -79.63
C TYR A 247 -4.84 -27.47 -79.32
N PHE A 248 -5.66 -26.43 -79.48
CA PHE A 248 -7.11 -26.50 -79.23
C PHE A 248 -7.83 -27.42 -80.23
N LYS A 249 -7.35 -27.46 -81.48
CA LYS A 249 -7.87 -28.33 -82.55
C LYS A 249 -7.63 -29.82 -82.28
N LYS A 250 -6.51 -30.17 -81.65
CA LYS A 250 -6.19 -31.56 -81.24
C LYS A 250 -6.95 -32.00 -79.99
N GLN A 251 -7.28 -31.06 -79.10
CA GLN A 251 -7.94 -31.35 -77.82
C GLN A 251 -9.48 -31.33 -77.93
N ALA A 252 -10.04 -30.71 -78.97
CA ALA A 252 -11.47 -30.70 -79.23
C ALA A 252 -12.01 -32.13 -79.45
N SER A 253 -13.02 -32.51 -78.67
CA SER A 253 -13.79 -33.73 -78.95
C SER A 253 -14.57 -33.59 -80.27
N SER A 254 -14.93 -34.70 -80.91
CA SER A 254 -15.41 -34.82 -82.31
C SER A 254 -16.66 -34.01 -82.71
N THR A 255 -17.15 -33.12 -81.85
CA THR A 255 -18.40 -32.38 -82.02
C THR A 255 -18.16 -30.91 -82.45
N SER A 256 -16.94 -30.37 -82.31
CA SER A 256 -16.62 -28.99 -82.73
C SER A 256 -15.47 -28.99 -83.74
N THR A 257 -15.76 -28.65 -85.00
CA THR A 257 -14.78 -28.67 -86.11
C THR A 257 -13.88 -27.44 -86.20
N ASP A 258 -14.12 -26.39 -85.42
CA ASP A 258 -13.36 -25.14 -85.46
C ASP A 258 -13.25 -24.55 -84.04
N ALA A 259 -12.47 -25.21 -83.18
CA ALA A 259 -12.25 -24.81 -81.80
C ALA A 259 -10.92 -24.05 -81.68
N ASP A 260 -11.00 -22.73 -81.51
CA ASP A 260 -9.83 -21.85 -81.43
C ASP A 260 -9.59 -21.32 -80.01
N ASN A 261 -10.50 -21.59 -79.07
CA ASN A 261 -10.40 -21.10 -77.71
C ASN A 261 -10.65 -22.19 -76.64
N ALA A 262 -10.25 -21.90 -75.40
CA ALA A 262 -10.42 -22.79 -74.25
C ALA A 262 -11.90 -23.08 -73.91
N TRP A 263 -12.81 -22.17 -74.25
CA TRP A 263 -14.25 -22.28 -73.99
C TRP A 263 -14.94 -23.23 -74.97
N ASP A 264 -14.42 -23.35 -76.19
CA ASP A 264 -14.90 -24.28 -77.21
C ASP A 264 -14.48 -25.72 -76.88
N VAL A 265 -13.32 -25.90 -76.23
CA VAL A 265 -12.77 -27.21 -75.86
C VAL A 265 -13.28 -27.68 -74.48
N TRP A 266 -13.23 -26.82 -73.46
CA TRP A 266 -13.56 -27.19 -72.07
C TRP A 266 -14.91 -26.65 -71.59
N GLY A 267 -15.61 -25.86 -72.41
CA GLY A 267 -16.87 -25.23 -72.04
C GLY A 267 -16.68 -23.97 -71.18
N ALA A 268 -17.81 -23.37 -70.80
CA ALA A 268 -17.81 -22.29 -69.82
C ALA A 268 -17.29 -22.80 -68.47
N PRO A 269 -16.50 -21.98 -67.73
CA PRO A 269 -16.00 -22.36 -66.43
C PRO A 269 -17.16 -22.68 -65.49
N PRO A 270 -16.98 -23.63 -64.57
CA PRO A 270 -18.06 -24.15 -63.76
C PRO A 270 -18.71 -23.04 -62.92
N THR A 271 -19.98 -22.77 -63.16
CA THR A 271 -20.80 -21.82 -62.39
C THR A 271 -21.39 -22.50 -61.14
N LEU A 272 -21.86 -21.72 -60.16
CA LEU A 272 -22.49 -22.28 -58.95
C LEU A 272 -23.67 -23.22 -59.25
N GLN A 273 -24.42 -22.96 -60.32
CA GLN A 273 -25.50 -23.83 -60.79
C GLN A 273 -24.95 -25.17 -61.29
N HIS A 274 -23.85 -25.15 -62.05
CA HIS A 274 -23.14 -26.35 -62.50
C HIS A 274 -22.61 -27.19 -61.33
N LEU A 275 -22.01 -26.57 -60.32
CA LEU A 275 -21.58 -27.25 -59.09
C LEU A 275 -22.75 -27.90 -58.33
N GLY A 276 -23.91 -27.23 -58.28
CA GLY A 276 -25.14 -27.77 -57.68
C GLY A 276 -25.75 -28.94 -58.48
N HIS A 277 -25.66 -28.89 -59.81
CA HIS A 277 -26.12 -29.97 -60.69
C HIS A 277 -25.21 -31.22 -60.60
N LEU A 278 -23.88 -31.04 -60.58
CA LEU A 278 -22.90 -32.11 -60.34
C LEU A 278 -23.10 -32.83 -59.00
N ALA A 279 -23.60 -32.10 -57.98
CA ALA A 279 -23.91 -32.67 -56.67
C ALA A 279 -25.20 -33.51 -56.67
N THR A 280 -26.11 -33.31 -57.63
CA THR A 280 -27.47 -33.86 -57.60
C THR A 280 -27.80 -34.85 -58.72
N LYS A 281 -27.06 -34.89 -59.85
CA LYS A 281 -27.60 -35.53 -61.07
C LYS A 281 -26.74 -36.51 -61.89
N ASP A 282 -25.50 -36.84 -61.56
CA ASP A 282 -24.65 -37.64 -62.47
C ASP A 282 -24.29 -39.05 -61.99
N ALA A 283 -25.20 -40.02 -62.18
CA ALA A 283 -25.00 -41.42 -61.80
C ALA A 283 -23.85 -42.16 -62.54
N THR A 284 -23.49 -41.72 -63.75
CA THR A 284 -22.47 -42.35 -64.60
C THR A 284 -21.04 -41.88 -64.26
N GLU A 285 -20.84 -40.58 -63.98
CA GLU A 285 -19.56 -40.04 -63.48
C GLU A 285 -19.29 -40.36 -61.99
N HIS A 286 -20.32 -40.81 -61.25
CA HIS A 286 -20.13 -41.26 -59.88
C HIS A 286 -19.12 -42.40 -59.74
N THR A 287 -18.97 -43.28 -60.73
CA THR A 287 -18.03 -44.41 -60.66
C THR A 287 -16.57 -43.95 -60.62
N SER A 288 -16.15 -43.06 -61.52
CA SER A 288 -14.79 -42.50 -61.57
C SER A 288 -14.50 -41.58 -60.37
N ARG A 289 -15.49 -40.79 -59.94
CA ARG A 289 -15.37 -39.93 -58.76
C ARG A 289 -15.27 -40.73 -57.47
N THR A 290 -16.01 -41.83 -57.38
CA THR A 290 -15.97 -42.75 -56.23
C THR A 290 -14.64 -43.48 -56.20
N ALA A 291 -14.11 -43.93 -57.33
CA ALA A 291 -12.77 -44.51 -57.42
C ALA A 291 -11.68 -43.52 -56.96
N LYS A 292 -11.73 -42.25 -57.39
CA LYS A 292 -10.81 -41.20 -56.92
C LYS A 292 -10.91 -40.93 -55.41
N ARG A 293 -12.14 -40.95 -54.86
CA ARG A 293 -12.37 -40.79 -53.41
C ARG A 293 -11.93 -42.00 -52.60
N GLN A 294 -12.16 -43.21 -53.11
CA GLN A 294 -11.69 -44.44 -52.49
C GLN A 294 -10.16 -44.48 -52.48
N LYS A 295 -9.53 -44.06 -53.58
CA LYS A 295 -8.08 -43.86 -53.67
C LYS A 295 -7.60 -42.84 -52.64
N SER A 296 -8.19 -41.64 -52.58
CA SER A 296 -7.78 -40.62 -51.60
C SER A 296 -7.97 -41.07 -50.14
N ILE A 297 -9.06 -41.78 -49.83
CA ILE A 297 -9.29 -42.34 -48.49
C ILE A 297 -8.25 -43.42 -48.17
N ALA A 298 -7.90 -44.27 -49.13
CA ALA A 298 -6.87 -45.28 -48.95
C ALA A 298 -5.49 -44.63 -48.72
N GLU A 299 -5.16 -43.58 -49.46
CA GLU A 299 -3.90 -42.83 -49.32
C GLU A 299 -3.80 -42.13 -47.96
N GLU A 300 -4.86 -41.42 -47.53
CA GLU A 300 -4.91 -40.78 -46.21
C GLU A 300 -4.83 -41.78 -45.06
N LEU A 301 -5.40 -42.97 -45.22
CA LEU A 301 -5.39 -44.00 -44.17
C LEU A 301 -4.06 -44.77 -44.12
N THR A 302 -3.41 -44.97 -45.27
CA THR A 302 -2.16 -45.76 -45.36
C THR A 302 -0.90 -44.90 -45.26
N GLY A 303 -1.01 -43.57 -45.35
CA GLY A 303 0.11 -42.62 -45.26
C GLY A 303 1.03 -42.64 -46.48
N GLY A 304 0.58 -43.24 -47.59
CA GLY A 304 1.34 -43.35 -48.84
C GLY A 304 0.47 -43.00 -50.04
N GLN A 305 1.01 -42.22 -50.97
CA GLN A 305 0.33 -41.90 -52.22
C GLN A 305 0.50 -43.08 -53.19
N MET A 306 -0.60 -43.57 -53.76
CA MET A 306 -0.58 -44.69 -54.71
C MET A 306 -0.64 -44.12 -56.13
N ASP A 307 0.09 -44.68 -57.08
CA ASP A 307 -0.03 -44.33 -58.51
C ASP A 307 -1.17 -45.12 -59.17
#